data_AF-A0A3D5UTF0-F1
#
_entry.id   AF-A0A3D5UTF0-F1
#
_cell.length_a   1.000
_cell.length_b   1.000
_cell.length_c   1.000
_cell.angle_alpha   90.00
_cell.angle_beta   90.00
_cell.angle_gamma   90.00
#
_symmetry.space_group_name_H-M   'P 1'
#
loop_
_entity.id
_entity.type
_entity.pdbx_description
1 polymer ?
#
loop_
_entity_poly.entity_id
_entity_poly.type
_entity_poly.pdbx_seq_one_letter_code
_entity_poly.pdbx_strand_id
1 'polypeptide(L)' 'MAAFVALFALAGFSGKALALDPGNTIYLDLKDGRVVIELLPEIAPAHAERIKKLAREGFYDGIIFHRVIPGFMAQ' A
#
# COMPACT_ATOMS: atom_id res chain seq x y z
N MET A 1 34.65 -4.82 42.93
CA MET A 1 35.37 -5.36 41.76
C MET A 1 34.51 -6.42 41.12
N ALA A 2 33.86 -6.09 39.99
CA ALA A 2 33.39 -6.97 38.92
C ALA A 2 32.28 -6.20 38.17
N ALA A 3 32.69 -5.55 37.08
CA ALA A 3 31.80 -4.97 36.10
C ALA A 3 31.12 -6.08 35.30
N PHE A 4 29.82 -5.96 35.05
CA PHE A 4 29.17 -6.70 33.97
C PHE A 4 28.30 -5.72 33.18
N VAL A 5 28.95 -5.01 32.27
CA VAL A 5 28.29 -4.20 31.24
C VAL A 5 27.69 -5.19 30.25
N ALA A 6 26.38 -5.45 30.36
CA ALA A 6 25.63 -6.05 29.27
C ALA A 6 25.42 -4.97 28.21
N LEU A 7 26.41 -4.81 27.33
CA LEU A 7 26.28 -4.07 26.08
C LEU A 7 25.34 -4.87 25.18
N PHE A 8 24.03 -4.69 25.34
CA PHE A 8 23.09 -5.12 24.33
C PHE A 8 23.29 -4.20 23.13
N ALA A 9 24.05 -4.70 22.16
CA ALA A 9 24.14 -4.12 20.84
C ALA A 9 22.72 -4.04 20.26
N LEU A 10 22.10 -2.86 20.33
CA LEU A 10 21.05 -2.45 19.40
C LEU A 10 21.74 -2.29 18.04
N ALA A 11 22.11 -3.43 17.44
CA ALA A 11 22.38 -3.51 16.02
C ALA A 11 21.09 -3.04 15.34
N GLY A 12 21.13 -1.81 14.85
CA GLY A 12 20.01 -1.22 14.15
C GLY A 12 19.56 -2.18 13.07
N PHE A 13 18.31 -2.63 13.16
CA PHE A 13 17.60 -3.21 12.03
C PHE A 13 17.46 -2.09 10.99
N SER A 14 18.52 -1.84 10.22
CA SER A 14 18.45 -1.04 9.00
C SER A 14 17.99 -1.94 7.85
N GLY A 15 16.87 -2.65 8.06
CA GLY A 15 16.05 -2.99 6.91
C GLY A 15 15.57 -1.66 6.36
N LYS A 16 15.84 -1.37 5.08
CA LYS A 16 15.09 -0.31 4.41
C LYS A 16 13.63 -0.65 4.64
N ALA A 17 12.92 0.13 5.45
CA ALA A 17 11.47 0.12 5.42
C ALA A 17 11.12 0.33 3.94
N LEU A 18 10.43 -0.63 3.33
CA LEU A 18 10.02 -0.55 1.95
C LEU A 18 8.98 0.57 1.89
N ALA A 19 9.45 1.80 1.76
CA ALA A 19 8.58 2.95 1.59
C ALA A 19 7.92 2.78 0.23
N LEU A 20 6.59 2.64 0.24
CA LEU A 20 5.81 2.57 -0.99
C LEU A 20 6.08 3.82 -1.83
N ASP A 21 6.32 3.64 -3.12
CA ASP A 21 6.53 4.75 -4.05
C ASP A 21 5.24 5.58 -4.13
N PRO A 22 5.26 6.87 -3.73
CA PRO A 22 4.08 7.72 -3.80
C PRO A 22 3.50 7.83 -5.22
N GLY A 23 4.32 7.68 -6.27
CA GLY A 23 3.87 7.72 -7.66
C GLY A 23 3.11 6.47 -8.12
N ASN A 24 3.22 5.37 -7.38
CA ASN A 24 2.62 4.08 -7.67
C ASN A 24 1.70 3.58 -6.53
N THR A 25 1.35 4.45 -5.58
CA THR A 25 0.46 4.10 -4.47
C THR A 25 -0.92 4.74 -4.65
N ILE A 26 -1.98 3.94 -4.55
CA ILE A 26 -3.36 4.40 -4.50
C ILE A 26 -3.89 4.25 -3.08
N TYR A 27 -4.48 5.33 -2.57
CA TYR A 27 -5.22 5.33 -1.31
C TYR A 27 -6.70 5.29 -1.64
N LEU A 28 -7.36 4.19 -1.28
CA LEU A 28 -8.79 3.99 -1.45
C LEU A 28 -9.48 4.11 -0.09
N ASP A 29 -10.19 5.22 0.11
CA ASP A 29 -10.93 5.47 1.34
C ASP A 29 -12.32 4.85 1.26
N LEU A 30 -12.59 3.89 2.14
CA LEU A 30 -13.89 3.27 2.32
C LEU A 30 -14.47 3.68 3.67
N LYS A 31 -15.79 3.57 3.82
CA LYS A 31 -16.48 3.80 5.10
C LYS A 31 -15.93 2.94 6.26
N ASP A 32 -15.41 1.77 5.93
CA ASP A 32 -14.93 0.77 6.90
C ASP A 32 -13.40 0.83 7.10
N GLY A 33 -12.71 1.74 6.40
CA GLY A 33 -11.27 1.93 6.52
C GLY A 33 -10.57 2.22 5.19
N ARG A 34 -9.27 2.53 5.29
CA ARG A 34 -8.42 2.82 4.13
C ARG A 34 -7.76 1.55 3.62
N VAL A 35 -7.87 1.33 2.31
CA VAL A 35 -7.09 0.32 1.58
C VAL A 35 -5.94 1.03 0.87
N VAL A 36 -4.72 0.51 1.03
CA VAL A 36 -3.52 1.01 0.37
C VAL A 36 -3.10 0.02 -0.69
N ILE A 37 -2.99 0.47 -1.94
CA ILE A 37 -2.71 -0.39 -3.09
C ILE A 37 -1.40 0.06 -3.73
N GLU A 38 -0.43 -0.83 -3.80
CA GLU A 38 0.79 -0.63 -4.60
C GLU A 38 0.55 -1.12 -6.03
N LEU A 39 0.82 -0.27 -7.00
CA LEU A 39 0.75 -0.59 -8.42
C LEU A 39 2.10 -1.15 -8.88
N LEU A 40 2.04 -2.17 -9.74
CA LEU A 40 3.20 -2.86 -10.30
C LEU A 40 3.34 -2.54 -11.81
N PRO A 41 3.80 -1.33 -12.19
CA PRO A 41 3.90 -0.91 -13.59
C PRO A 41 4.86 -1.78 -14.42
N GLU A 42 5.81 -2.46 -13.79
CA GLU A 42 6.72 -3.40 -14.42
C GLU A 42 6.01 -4.68 -14.91
N ILE A 43 4.88 -5.04 -14.29
CA ILE A 43 4.06 -6.20 -14.70
C ILE A 43 2.95 -5.76 -15.65
N ALA A 44 2.27 -4.65 -15.35
CA ALA A 44 1.09 -4.19 -16.08
C ALA A 44 1.12 -2.67 -16.34
N PRO A 45 2.01 -2.17 -17.21
CA PRO A 45 2.27 -0.74 -17.37
C PRO A 45 1.03 0.04 -17.84
N ALA A 46 0.31 -0.48 -18.84
CA ALA A 46 -0.87 0.18 -19.38
C ALA A 46 -2.02 0.28 -18.36
N HIS A 47 -2.17 -0.74 -17.51
CA HIS A 47 -3.21 -0.75 -16.47
C HIS A 47 -2.86 0.21 -15.33
N ALA A 48 -1.60 0.20 -14.87
CA ALA A 48 -1.13 1.12 -13.86
C ALA A 48 -1.34 2.59 -14.30
N GLU A 49 -0.95 2.94 -15.53
CA GLU A 49 -1.18 4.28 -16.08
C GLU A 49 -2.66 4.64 -16.17
N ARG A 50 -3.51 3.71 -16.63
CA ARG A 50 -4.96 3.96 -16.73
C ARG A 50 -5.59 4.18 -15.37
N ILE A 51 -5.26 3.38 -14.36
CA ILE A 51 -5.78 3.51 -12.99
C ILE A 51 -5.34 4.83 -12.39
N LYS A 52 -4.05 5.19 -12.49
CA LYS A 52 -3.53 6.48 -12.00
C LYS A 52 -4.28 7.66 -12.62
N LYS A 53 -4.49 7.62 -13.93
CA LYS A 53 -5.22 8.67 -14.64
C LYS A 53 -6.64 8.83 -14.09
N LEU A 54 -7.41 7.74 -14.04
CA LEU A 54 -8.79 7.76 -13.56
C LEU A 54 -8.90 8.19 -12.08
N ALA A 55 -7.98 7.73 -11.24
CA ALA A 55 -7.92 8.13 -9.84
C ALA A 55 -7.66 9.64 -9.68
N ARG A 56 -6.72 10.21 -10.46
CA ARG A 56 -6.44 11.66 -10.44
C ARG A 56 -7.61 12.50 -10.97
N GLU A 57 -8.40 11.94 -11.88
CA GLU A 57 -9.62 12.56 -12.41
C GLU A 57 -10.80 12.46 -11.43
N GLY A 58 -10.66 11.81 -10.27
CA GLY A 58 -11.74 11.60 -9.29
C GLY A 58 -12.81 10.62 -9.78
N PHE A 59 -12.54 9.82 -10.81
CA PHE A 59 -13.53 8.98 -11.46
C PHE A 59 -14.15 7.94 -10.51
N TYR A 60 -13.38 7.44 -9.54
CA TYR A 60 -13.84 6.41 -8.60
C TYR A 60 -14.55 6.97 -7.38
N ASP A 61 -14.60 8.29 -7.20
CA ASP A 61 -15.20 8.90 -6.03
C ASP A 61 -16.71 8.66 -6.01
N GLY A 62 -17.20 8.08 -4.91
CA GLY A 62 -18.62 7.74 -4.75
C GLY A 62 -19.06 6.46 -5.48
N ILE A 63 -18.18 5.78 -6.21
CA ILE A 63 -18.49 4.46 -6.79
C ILE A 63 -18.53 3.41 -5.67
N ILE A 64 -19.56 2.55 -5.71
CA ILE A 64 -19.72 1.45 -4.75
C ILE A 64 -19.25 0.13 -5.35
N PHE A 65 -18.87 -0.81 -4.49
CA PHE A 65 -18.70 -2.20 -4.89
C PHE A 65 -20.07 -2.82 -5.15
N HIS A 66 -20.44 -2.95 -6.42
CA HIS A 66 -21.73 -3.51 -6.82
C HIS A 66 -21.78 -5.02 -6.67
N ARG A 67 -20.62 -5.69 -6.55
CA ARG A 67 -20.55 -7.15 -6.44
C ARG A 67 -19.49 -7.58 -5.44
N VAL A 68 -19.93 -8.18 -4.34
CA VAL A 68 -19.05 -8.73 -3.29
C VAL A 68 -19.39 -10.20 -3.07
N ILE A 69 -18.39 -11.06 -3.19
CA ILE A 69 -18.53 -12.50 -2.94
C ILE A 69 -17.58 -12.90 -1.80
N PRO A 70 -18.12 -13.35 -0.65
CA PRO A 70 -17.32 -13.79 0.49
C PRO A 70 -16.29 -14.86 0.11
N GLY A 71 -15.05 -14.68 0.57
CA GLY A 71 -13.96 -15.62 0.28
C GLY A 71 -13.42 -15.55 -1.15
N PHE A 72 -13.87 -14.60 -1.98
CA PHE A 72 -13.41 -14.45 -3.36
C PHE A 72 -12.92 -13.03 -3.68
N MET A 73 -13.83 -12.08 -3.89
CA MET A 73 -13.47 -10.71 -4.30
C MET A 73 -14.58 -9.69 -4.07
N ALA A 74 -14.21 -8.42 -4.12
CA ALA A 74 -15.10 -7.27 -4.23
C ALA A 74 -14.79 -6.53 -5.55
N GLN A 75 -15.84 -6.19 -6.29
CA GLN A 75 -15.81 -5.53 -7.60
C GLN A 75 -16.70 -4.28 -7.60
#